data_AF-A0A847G7T8-F1
#
_entry.id   AF-A0A847G7T8-F1
#
_cell.length_a   1.000
_cell.length_b   1.000
_cell.length_c   1.000
_cell.angle_alpha   90.00
_cell.angle_beta   90.00
_cell.angle_gamma   90.00
#
_symmetry.space_group_name_H-M   'P 1'
#
loop_
_entity.id
_entity.type
_entity.pdbx_description
1 polymer ?
#
loop_
_entity_poly.entity_id
_entity_poly.type
_entity_poly.pdbx_seq_one_letter_code
_entity_poly.pdbx_strand_id
1 'polypeptide(L)' 'MMETLEGLAALNHAVELLTGKTADELRNTPINEQRRDIEARLGRPVRVMSHFPFIGRGNVMRDRVITREQIERDLDKILR' A
#
# COMPACT_ATOMS: atom_id res chain seq x y z
N MET A 1 -16.77 -12.03 7.48
CA MET A 1 -17.52 -11.23 6.48
C MET A 1 -18.26 -10.04 7.11
N MET A 2 -18.73 -10.11 8.35
CA MET A 2 -19.38 -8.97 9.03
C MET A 2 -18.36 -7.91 9.50
N GLU A 3 -17.23 -8.34 10.11
CA GLU A 3 -16.13 -7.44 10.52
C GLU A 3 -15.53 -6.64 9.37
N THR A 4 -15.48 -7.23 8.17
CA THR A 4 -14.95 -6.56 6.96
C THR A 4 -15.89 -5.47 6.45
N LEU A 5 -17.20 -5.60 6.68
CA LEU A 5 -18.20 -4.61 6.27
C LEU A 5 -18.24 -3.43 7.25
N GLU A 6 -18.09 -3.68 8.56
CA GLU A 6 -17.97 -2.64 9.57
C GLU A 6 -16.69 -1.81 9.40
N GLY A 7 -15.57 -2.47 9.11
CA GLY A 7 -14.31 -1.77 8.80
C GLY A 7 -14.40 -0.87 7.56
N LEU A 8 -15.13 -1.31 6.53
CA LEU A 8 -15.36 -0.52 5.32
C LEU A 8 -16.25 0.70 5.60
N ALA A 9 -17.29 0.54 6.41
CA ALA A 9 -18.18 1.63 6.78
C ALA A 9 -17.45 2.71 7.61
N ALA A 10 -16.62 2.29 8.58
CA ALA A 10 -15.80 3.20 9.38
C ALA A 10 -14.80 3.98 8.50
N LEU A 11 -14.21 3.31 7.50
CA LEU A 11 -13.31 3.95 6.54
C LEU A 11 -14.03 5.01 5.69
N ASN A 12 -15.21 4.68 5.16
CA ASN A 12 -15.99 5.63 4.34
C ASN A 12 -16.38 6.87 5.16
N HIS A 13 -16.82 6.68 6.40
CA HIS A 13 -17.16 7.79 7.30
C HIS A 13 -15.95 8.68 7.60
N ALA A 14 -14.76 8.10 7.81
CA ALA A 14 -13.53 8.87 8.02
C ALA A 14 -13.14 9.69 6.76
N VAL A 15 -13.31 9.11 5.57
CA VAL A 15 -13.04 9.79 4.29
C VAL A 15 -13.98 10.99 4.11
N GLU A 16 -15.26 10.82 4.43
CA GLU A 16 -16.26 11.89 4.39
C GLU A 16 -15.91 13.05 5.32
N LEU A 17 -15.52 12.77 6.56
CA LEU A 17 -15.13 13.82 7.52
C LEU A 17 -13.90 14.64 7.05
N LEU A 18 -12.92 13.97 6.44
CA LEU A 18 -11.67 14.62 6.00
C LEU A 18 -11.83 15.44 4.72
N THR A 19 -12.67 14.94 3.80
CA THR A 19 -12.78 15.49 2.45
C THR A 19 -14.03 16.34 2.26
N GLY A 20 -15.07 16.14 3.07
CA GLY A 20 -16.39 16.73 2.88
C GLY A 20 -17.17 16.12 1.71
N LYS A 21 -16.69 14.99 1.15
CA LYS A 21 -17.29 14.28 0.01
C LYS A 21 -17.43 12.80 0.33
N THR A 22 -18.47 12.17 -0.22
CA THR A 22 -18.68 10.73 -0.11
C THR A 22 -17.62 9.95 -0.89
N ALA A 23 -17.40 8.69 -0.49
CA ALA A 23 -16.47 7.80 -1.21
C ALA A 23 -16.88 7.60 -2.68
N ASP A 24 -18.18 7.60 -2.99
CA ASP A 24 -18.68 7.46 -4.35
C ASP A 24 -18.45 8.71 -5.19
N GLU A 25 -18.65 9.90 -4.64
CA GLU A 25 -18.31 11.16 -5.32
C GLU A 25 -16.82 11.21 -5.65
N LEU A 26 -15.96 10.81 -4.72
CA LEU A 26 -14.51 10.73 -4.95
C LEU A 26 -14.12 9.67 -5.99
N ARG A 27 -14.86 8.57 -6.12
CA ARG A 27 -14.60 7.57 -7.16
C ARG A 27 -15.00 8.06 -8.55
N ASN A 28 -16.08 8.83 -8.64
CA ASN A 28 -16.64 9.29 -9.90
C ASN A 28 -16.07 10.65 -10.36
N THR A 29 -15.41 11.40 -9.47
CA THR A 29 -14.76 12.66 -9.84
C THR A 29 -13.37 12.39 -10.44
N PRO A 30 -13.04 12.96 -11.61
CA PRO A 30 -11.68 12.90 -12.14
C PRO A 30 -10.63 13.44 -11.17
N ILE A 31 -9.47 12.78 -11.07
CA ILE A 31 -8.38 13.14 -10.15
C ILE A 31 -7.91 14.60 -10.35
N ASN A 32 -7.92 15.09 -11.59
CA ASN A 32 -7.54 16.47 -11.91
C ASN A 32 -8.51 17.51 -11.34
N GLU A 33 -9.80 17.20 -11.24
CA GLU A 33 -10.81 18.07 -10.62
C GLU A 33 -10.71 18.02 -9.10
N GLN A 34 -10.57 16.83 -8.51
CA GLN A 34 -10.33 16.69 -7.07
C GLN A 34 -9.09 17.47 -6.62
N ARG A 35 -8.02 17.40 -7.41
CA ARG A 35 -6.80 18.15 -7.13
C ARG A 35 -7.04 19.65 -7.13
N ARG A 36 -7.77 20.19 -8.11
CA ARG A 36 -8.10 21.62 -8.17
C ARG A 36 -8.90 22.06 -6.93
N ASP A 37 -9.89 21.29 -6.53
CA ASP A 37 -10.71 21.59 -5.35
C ASP A 37 -9.85 21.64 -4.07
N ILE A 38 -8.95 20.67 -3.92
CA ILE A 38 -8.04 20.60 -2.77
C ILE A 38 -7.04 21.77 -2.77
N GLU A 39 -6.46 22.08 -3.93
CA GLU A 39 -5.53 23.20 -4.08
C GLU A 39 -6.21 24.55 -3.80
N ALA A 40 -7.46 24.73 -4.26
CA ALA A 40 -8.28 25.89 -3.97
C ALA A 40 -8.60 26.02 -2.47
N ARG A 41 -8.95 24.91 -1.81
CA ARG A 41 -9.23 24.87 -0.37
C ARG A 41 -7.99 25.17 0.49
N LEU A 42 -6.83 24.66 0.10
CA LEU A 42 -5.59 24.79 0.87
C LEU A 42 -4.78 26.05 0.53
N GLY A 43 -5.14 26.76 -0.55
CA GLY A 43 -4.40 27.94 -1.01
C GLY A 43 -2.96 27.63 -1.46
N ARG A 44 -2.63 26.37 -1.72
CA ARG A 44 -1.29 25.92 -2.11
C ARG A 44 -1.35 24.73 -3.06
N PRO A 45 -0.41 24.62 -4.02
CA PRO A 45 -0.36 23.49 -4.94
C PRO A 45 -0.07 22.19 -4.18
N VAL A 46 -0.78 21.12 -4.55
CA VAL A 46 -0.56 19.78 -4.03
C VAL A 46 0.70 19.23 -4.71
N ARG A 47 1.76 19.05 -3.92
CA ARG A 47 2.99 18.39 -4.38
C ARG A 47 2.93 16.91 -3.99
N VAL A 48 2.72 16.06 -4.98
CA VAL A 48 2.85 14.61 -4.79
C VAL A 48 4.34 14.26 -4.88
N MET A 49 4.97 13.98 -3.73
CA MET A 49 6.30 13.40 -3.70
C MET A 49 6.19 11.88 -3.68
N SER A 50 6.50 11.26 -4.81
CA SER A 50 6.71 9.81 -4.86
C SER A 50 8.04 9.50 -4.18
N HIS A 51 7.98 9.04 -2.93
CA HIS A 51 9.10 8.35 -2.32
C HIS A 51 9.11 6.94 -2.94
N PHE A 52 9.67 6.84 -4.15
CA PHE A 52 9.98 5.56 -4.77
C PHE A 52 10.78 4.73 -3.73
N PRO A 53 10.43 3.46 -3.51
CA PRO A 53 10.79 2.78 -2.28
C PRO A 53 12.31 2.69 -2.12
N PHE A 54 12.82 3.15 -0.96
CA PHE A 54 14.05 2.60 -0.38
C PHE A 54 13.86 1.16 0.11
N ILE A 55 12.66 0.58 -0.04
CA ILE A 55 12.42 -0.87 0.04
C ILE A 55 12.79 -1.50 -1.32
N GLY A 56 14.02 -1.25 -1.76
CA GLY A 56 14.58 -1.78 -2.98
C GLY A 56 15.98 -2.31 -2.66
N ARG A 57 16.06 -3.63 -2.50
CA ARG A 57 17.27 -4.46 -2.28
C ARG A 57 17.71 -4.74 -0.84
N GLY A 58 16.76 -4.84 0.09
CA GLY A 58 16.86 -5.95 1.05
C GLY A 58 16.72 -7.23 0.22
N ASN A 59 17.78 -8.04 0.13
CA ASN A 59 17.83 -9.24 -0.70
C ASN A 59 16.56 -10.10 -0.45
N VAL A 60 15.55 -10.03 -1.33
CA VAL A 60 14.29 -10.80 -1.21
C VAL A 60 14.55 -12.31 -1.26
N MET A 61 15.78 -12.68 -1.63
CA MET A 61 16.29 -14.04 -1.68
C MET A 61 17.30 -14.34 -0.55
N ARG A 62 17.52 -13.46 0.44
CA ARG A 62 18.51 -13.71 1.52
C ARG A 62 18.26 -15.03 2.25
N ASP A 63 16.98 -15.38 2.40
CA ASP A 63 16.54 -16.62 3.04
C ASP A 63 16.22 -17.75 2.03
N ARG A 64 16.42 -17.51 0.73
CA ARG A 64 16.14 -18.46 -0.36
C ARG A 64 17.39 -18.87 -1.16
N VAL A 65 18.55 -18.27 -0.89
CA VAL A 65 19.83 -18.72 -1.47
C VAL A 65 20.48 -19.68 -0.48
N ILE A 66 20.30 -20.97 -0.74
CA ILE A 66 20.95 -22.05 0.01
C ILE A 66 22.27 -22.37 -0.71
N THR A 67 23.38 -22.48 0.04
CA THR A 67 24.67 -22.86 -0.57
C THR A 67 24.67 -24.36 -0.90
N ARG A 68 25.51 -24.76 -1.86
CA ARG A 68 25.64 -26.17 -2.25
C ARG A 68 25.98 -27.05 -1.03
N GLU A 69 26.87 -26.58 -0.16
CA GLU A 69 27.30 -27.32 1.04
C GLU A 69 26.18 -27.51 2.06
N GLN A 70 25.17 -26.63 2.05
CA GLN A 70 23.99 -26.77 2.89
C GLN A 70 23.03 -27.82 2.30
N ILE A 71 22.86 -27.84 0.97
CA ILE A 71 22.05 -28.86 0.26
C ILE A 71 22.64 -30.27 0.45
N GLU A 72 23.94 -30.43 0.28
CA GLU A 72 24.64 -31.72 0.45
C GLU A 72 24.48 -32.26 1.88
N ARG A 73 24.60 -31.38 2.90
CA ARG A 73 24.37 -31.78 4.31
C ARG A 73 22.95 -32.21 4.60
N ASP A 74 21.95 -31.56 4.00
CA ASP A 74 20.56 -31.93 4.21
C ASP A 74 20.20 -33.22 3.46
N LEU A 75 20.80 -33.46 2.28
CA LEU A 75 20.74 -34.75 1.58
C LEU A 75 21.34 -35.89 2.44
N ASP A 76 22.51 -35.68 3.02
CA ASP A 76 23.17 -36.68 3.88
C ASP A 76 22.34 -37.04 5.12
N LYS A 77 21.58 -36.08 5.68
CA LYS A 77 20.67 -36.34 6.80
C LYS A 77 19.45 -37.16 6.40
N ILE A 78 18.94 -36.97 5.17
CA ILE A 78 17.77 -37.69 4.67
C ILE A 78 18.14 -39.12 4.26
N LEU A 79 19.37 -39.33 3.77
CA LEU A 79 19.86 -40.62 3.30
C LEU A 79 20.44 -41.51 4.42
N ARG A 80 20.57 -41.01 5.65
CA ARG A 80 20.90 -41.80 6.85
C ARG A 80 19.66 -42.23 7.61
#